data_AF-A0A958M0I2-F1
#
_entry.id   AF-A0A958M0I2-F1
#
_cell.length_a   1.000
_cell.length_b   1.000
_cell.length_c   1.000
_cell.angle_alpha   90.00
_cell.angle_beta   90.00
_cell.angle_gamma   90.00
#
_symmetry.space_group_name_H-M   'P 1'
#
loop_
_entity.id
_entity.type
_entity.pdbx_description
1 polymer ?
#
loop_
_entity_poly.entity_id
_entity_poly.type
_entity_poly.pdbx_seq_one_letter_code
_entity_poly.pdbx_strand_id
1 'polypeptide(L)' 'MSNIEESGNPKGIPVVFLHGGPGAGTQPWHRRFFDPTAYRIVLFDQRGAGQSTPHASLENNTTPHLIAD' A
#
# COMPACT_ATOMS: atom_id res chain seq x y z
N MET A 1 -8.12 -9.70 1.36
CA MET A 1 -8.17 -8.62 0.38
C MET A 1 -7.34 -7.46 0.89
N SER A 2 -6.33 -7.11 0.11
CA SER A 2 -5.43 -5.99 0.38
C SER A 2 -6.13 -4.66 0.11
N ASN A 3 -5.83 -3.63 0.89
CA ASN A 3 -6.42 -2.30 0.76
C ASN A 3 -5.52 -1.37 -0.08
N ILE A 4 -6.14 -0.51 -0.90
CA ILE A 4 -5.46 0.43 -1.79
C ILE A 4 -6.03 1.83 -1.59
N GLU A 5 -5.16 2.82 -1.42
CA GLU A 5 -5.47 4.25 -1.49
C GLU A 5 -4.73 4.87 -2.68
N GLU A 6 -5.42 5.73 -3.43
CA GLU A 6 -4.81 6.56 -4.48
C GLU A 6 -4.82 8.05 -4.10
N SER A 7 -3.72 8.73 -4.35
CA SER A 7 -3.49 10.15 -4.05
C SER A 7 -2.68 10.84 -5.17
N GLY A 8 -2.64 12.18 -5.16
CA GLY A 8 -1.83 12.97 -6.09
C GLY A 8 -2.52 13.22 -7.44
N ASN A 9 -1.73 13.28 -8.51
CA ASN A 9 -2.18 13.57 -9.87
C ASN A 9 -2.56 12.26 -10.57
N PRO A 10 -3.84 12.03 -10.95
CA PRO A 10 -4.27 10.80 -11.64
C PRO A 10 -3.58 10.54 -12.99
N LYS A 11 -2.96 11.57 -13.58
CA LYS A 11 -2.19 11.51 -14.83
C LYS A 11 -0.67 11.62 -14.61
N GLY A 12 -0.23 11.62 -13.35
CA GLY A 12 1.18 11.70 -12.98
C GLY A 12 1.94 10.39 -13.19
N ILE A 13 3.24 10.42 -12.89
CA ILE A 13 4.11 9.23 -12.90
C ILE A 13 3.59 8.24 -11.84
N PRO A 14 3.30 6.98 -12.21
CA PRO A 14 2.78 6.01 -11.25
C PRO A 14 3.87 5.60 -10.25
N VAL A 15 3.51 5.55 -8.97
CA VAL A 15 4.38 5.06 -7.90
C VAL A 15 3.61 4.22 -6.88
N VAL A 16 4.18 3.09 -6.48
CA VAL A 16 3.64 2.23 -5.41
C VAL A 16 4.55 2.34 -4.19
N PHE A 17 3.96 2.66 -3.03
CA PHE A 17 4.68 2.67 -1.76
C PHE A 17 4.49 1.33 -1.03
N LEU A 18 5.60 0.68 -0.68
CA LEU A 18 5.62 -0.57 0.09
C LEU A 18 6.04 -0.29 1.53
N HIS A 19 5.13 -0.49 2.49
CA HIS A 19 5.45 -0.33 3.90
C HIS A 19 6.32 -1.50 4.43
N GLY A 20 7.06 -1.23 5.53
CA GLY A 20 7.89 -2.22 6.24
C GLY A 20 7.15 -3.01 7.32
N GLY A 21 7.91 -3.64 8.23
CA GLY A 21 7.41 -4.45 9.35
C GLY A 21 7.92 -5.89 9.29
N PRO A 22 7.24 -6.84 8.60
CA PRO A 22 5.98 -6.69 7.86
C PRO A 22 4.76 -6.45 8.77
N GLY A 23 3.59 -6.14 8.19
CA GLY A 23 2.32 -6.00 8.94
C GLY A 23 2.00 -4.60 9.48
N ALA A 24 2.83 -3.58 9.21
CA ALA A 24 2.62 -2.23 9.77
C ALA A 24 1.43 -1.47 9.16
N GLY A 25 1.17 -1.66 7.86
CA GLY A 25 0.20 -0.86 7.11
C GLY A 25 0.73 0.51 6.71
N THR A 26 -0.01 1.18 5.84
CA THR A 26 0.24 2.54 5.38
C THR A 26 -0.33 3.57 6.37
N GLN A 27 0.22 4.79 6.30
CA GLN A 27 -0.19 5.92 7.12
C GLN A 27 -0.38 7.14 6.23
N PRO A 28 -1.29 8.08 6.59
CA PRO A 28 -1.60 9.24 5.74
C PRO A 28 -0.42 10.15 5.38
N TRP A 29 0.68 10.07 6.14
CA TRP A 29 1.88 10.85 5.87
C TRP A 29 2.81 10.19 4.84
N HIS A 30 2.68 8.89 4.55
CA HIS A 30 3.50 8.21 3.53
C HIS A 30 3.34 8.81 2.13
N ARG A 31 2.14 9.32 1.76
CA ARG A 31 1.95 10.01 0.47
C ARG A 31 2.76 11.31 0.34
N ARG A 32 3.27 11.86 1.45
CA ARG A 32 4.03 13.12 1.46
C ARG A 32 5.50 12.94 1.08
N PHE A 33 5.95 11.72 0.83
CA PHE A 33 7.26 11.46 0.24
C PHE A 33 7.35 11.83 -1.24
N PHE A 34 6.20 12.00 -1.90
CA PHE A 34 6.11 12.22 -3.34
C PHE A 34 5.52 13.60 -3.62
N ASP A 35 5.95 14.24 -4.72
CA ASP A 35 5.32 15.45 -5.23
C ASP A 35 3.92 15.11 -5.77
N PRO A 36 2.83 15.64 -5.17
CA PRO A 36 1.47 15.29 -5.55
C PRO A 36 1.06 15.82 -6.92
N THR A 37 1.80 16.77 -7.51
CA THR A 37 1.54 17.27 -8.87
C THR A 37 2.20 16.40 -9.94
N ALA A 38 3.32 15.76 -9.61
CA ALA A 38 4.09 14.93 -10.52
C ALA A 38 3.67 13.45 -10.48
N TYR A 39 3.18 12.93 -9.34
CA TYR A 39 2.95 11.50 -9.15
C TYR A 39 1.48 11.10 -8.97
N ARG A 40 1.11 9.95 -9.53
CA ARG A 40 -0.07 9.15 -9.13
C ARG A 40 0.39 8.17 -8.06
N ILE A 41 0.04 8.44 -6.81
CA ILE A 41 0.57 7.76 -5.64
C ILE A 41 -0.38 6.65 -5.24
N VAL A 42 0.11 5.42 -5.20
CA VAL A 42 -0.64 4.23 -4.74
C VAL A 42 -0.05 3.77 -3.41
N LEU A 43 -0.83 3.88 -2.34
CA LEU A 43 -0.54 3.33 -1.03
C LEU A 43 -1.25 1.98 -0.90
N PHE A 44 -0.48 0.94 -0.61
CA PHE A 44 -0.97 -0.44 -0.55
C PHE A 44 -0.72 -1.02 0.85
N ASP A 45 -1.79 -1.44 1.53
CA ASP A 45 -1.69 -2.22 2.75
C ASP A 45 -1.52 -3.69 2.39
N GLN A 46 -0.42 -4.31 2.82
CA GLN A 46 -0.20 -5.74 2.63
C GLN A 46 -1.27 -6.58 3.34
N ARG A 47 -1.37 -7.87 2.97
CA ARG A 47 -2.33 -8.81 3.57
C ARG A 47 -2.24 -8.80 5.10
N GLY A 48 -3.40 -8.70 5.75
CA GLY A 48 -3.51 -8.68 7.21
C GLY A 48 -3.01 -7.41 7.91
N ALA A 49 -2.53 -6.40 7.17
CA ALA A 49 -2.00 -5.15 7.70
C ALA A 49 -2.97 -3.97 7.52
N GLY A 50 -2.86 -2.94 8.36
CA GLY A 50 -3.60 -1.69 8.18
C GLY A 50 -5.11 -1.89 8.04
N GLN A 51 -5.68 -1.43 6.93
CA GLN A 51 -7.09 -1.58 6.59
C GLN A 51 -7.39 -2.83 5.73
N SER A 52 -6.38 -3.64 5.42
CA SER A 52 -6.58 -4.91 4.72
C SER A 52 -7.38 -5.88 5.57
N THR A 53 -8.30 -6.60 4.92
CA THR A 53 -9.19 -7.55 5.59
C THR A 53 -8.94 -8.98 5.08
N PRO A 54 -9.00 -10.01 5.94
CA PRO A 54 -9.18 -9.95 7.38
C PRO A 54 -7.93 -9.41 8.10
N HIS A 55 -8.14 -8.54 9.08
CA HIS A 55 -7.05 -7.94 9.86
C HIS A 55 -6.28 -9.03 10.63
N ALA A 56 -4.95 -8.91 10.68
CA ALA A 56 -4.02 -9.86 11.30
C ALA A 56 -4.10 -11.30 10.74
N SER A 57 -4.70 -11.51 9.56
CA SER A 57 -4.73 -12.83 8.95
C SER A 57 -3.34 -13.29 8.51
N LEU A 58 -3.01 -14.54 8.82
CA LEU A 58 -1.82 -15.24 8.33
C LEU A 58 -2.14 -16.16 7.14
N GLU A 59 -3.41 -16.33 6.81
CA GLU A 59 -3.85 -17.17 5.69
C GLU A 59 -3.39 -16.56 4.37
N ASN A 60 -2.66 -17.33 3.57
CA ASN A 60 -2.08 -16.89 2.29
C ASN A 60 -1.26 -15.58 2.45
N ASN A 61 -0.56 -15.40 3.56
CA ASN A 61 0.22 -14.21 3.89
C ASN A 61 1.73 -14.51 3.88
N THR A 62 2.26 -14.77 2.68
CA THR A 62 3.68 -15.08 2.46
C THR A 62 4.25 -14.20 1.36
N THR A 63 5.57 -14.07 1.27
CA THR A 63 6.21 -13.24 0.24
C THR A 63 5.73 -13.52 -1.20
N PRO A 64 5.60 -14.78 -1.66
CA PRO A 64 5.01 -15.04 -2.99
C PRO A 64 3.60 -14.51 -3.17
N HIS A 65 2.77 -14.57 -2.13
CA HIS A 65 1.41 -14.03 -2.17
C HIS A 65 1.40 -12.50 -2.22
N LEU A 66 2.33 -11.84 -1.53
CA LEU A 66 2.48 -10.38 -1.57
C LEU A 66 3.03 -9.87 -2.91
N ILE A 67 3.85 -10.67 -3.60
CA ILE A 67 4.36 -10.34 -4.95
C ILE A 67 3.24 -10.46 -6.00
N ALA A 68 2.26 -11.33 -5.77
CA ALA A 68 1.18 -11.61 -6.71
C ALA A 68 -0.04 -10.68 -6.59
N ASP A 69 -0.08 -9.84 -5.55
CA ASP A 69 -1.08 -8.78 -5.37
C ASP A 69 -0.78 -7.58 -6.29
#